data_AF-A0A211ZGB8-F1
#
_entry.id   AF-A0A211ZGB8-F1
#
_cell.length_a   1.000
_cell.length_b   1.000
_cell.length_c   1.000
_cell.angle_alpha   90.00
_cell.angle_beta   90.00
_cell.angle_gamma   90.00
#
_symmetry.space_group_name_H-M   'P 1'
#
loop_
_entity.id
_entity.type
_entity.pdbx_description
1 polymer ?
#
loop_
_entity_poly.entity_id
_entity_poly.type
_entity_poly.pdbx_seq_one_letter_code
_entity_poly.pdbx_strand_id
1 'polypeptide(L)'
;MDRADREIAMLETLAAKGLPTVAVVGKTTVHGQPAIIFERCSGSSADIVRNRSVIDDRLLNEASVASLSRIRAVMLETPIAVGRLNLLIRPDGAVVLSDPEGVWEGRPPPQDQVALIDLLLAAAQAKLGRS
;
A
#
# COMPACT_ATOMS: atom_id res chain seq x y z
N MET A 1 -23.89 -0.60 7.98
CA MET A 1 -22.44 -0.61 7.83
C MET A 1 -22.01 0.80 7.45
N ASP A 2 -21.29 1.46 8.35
CA ASP A 2 -20.78 2.81 8.10
C ASP A 2 -19.58 2.78 7.14
N ARG A 3 -19.02 3.95 6.80
CA ARG A 3 -17.88 4.05 5.89
C ARG A 3 -16.64 3.33 6.44
N ALA A 4 -16.37 3.47 7.74
CA ALA A 4 -15.19 2.91 8.37
C ALA A 4 -15.23 1.37 8.34
N ASP A 5 -16.39 0.77 8.61
CA ASP A 5 -16.59 -0.67 8.51
C ASP A 5 -16.35 -1.21 7.10
N ARG A 6 -16.78 -0.48 6.06
CA ARG A 6 -16.55 -0.87 4.66
C ARG A 6 -15.06 -0.86 4.30
N GLU A 7 -14.35 0.16 4.74
CA GLU A 7 -12.92 0.29 4.49
C GLU A 7 -12.12 -0.80 5.22
N ILE A 8 -12.47 -1.11 6.47
CA ILE A 8 -11.89 -2.23 7.21
C ILE A 8 -12.15 -3.55 6.48
N ALA A 9 -13.38 -3.81 6.04
CA ALA A 9 -13.71 -5.04 5.30
C ALA A 9 -12.91 -5.16 3.98
N MET A 10 -12.65 -4.04 3.30
CA MET A 10 -11.79 -4.03 2.12
C MET A 10 -10.32 -4.35 2.46
N LEU A 11 -9.78 -3.77 3.53
CA LEU A 11 -8.43 -4.10 4.01
C LEU A 11 -8.32 -5.57 4.43
N GLU A 12 -9.33 -6.12 5.10
CA GLU A 12 -9.41 -7.54 5.47
C GLU A 12 -9.45 -8.44 4.22
N THR A 13 -10.19 -8.02 3.19
CA THR A 13 -10.27 -8.74 1.92
C THR A 13 -8.91 -8.80 1.23
N LEU A 14 -8.19 -7.66 1.15
CA LEU A 14 -6.84 -7.61 0.60
C LEU A 14 -5.86 -8.46 1.43
N ALA A 15 -5.93 -8.39 2.75
CA ALA A 15 -5.12 -9.19 3.66
C ALA A 15 -5.34 -10.70 3.47
N ALA A 16 -6.60 -11.13 3.31
CA ALA A 16 -6.95 -12.52 3.05
C ALA A 16 -6.39 -13.05 1.72
N LYS A 17 -6.10 -12.17 0.76
CA LYS A 17 -5.40 -12.50 -0.50
C LYS A 17 -3.87 -12.47 -0.37
N GLY A 18 -3.37 -12.18 0.83
CA GLY A 18 -1.95 -12.13 1.13
C GLY A 18 -1.27 -10.84 0.65
N LEU A 19 -2.04 -9.78 0.42
CA LEU A 19 -1.51 -8.42 0.28
C LEU A 19 -1.20 -7.85 1.66
N PRO A 20 -0.03 -7.24 1.87
CA PRO A 20 0.29 -6.59 3.13
C PRO A 20 -0.56 -5.33 3.29
N THR A 21 -1.42 -5.28 4.30
CA THR A 21 -2.26 -4.12 4.62
C THR A 21 -1.85 -3.48 5.93
N VAL A 22 -2.14 -2.19 6.08
CA VAL A 22 -1.91 -1.47 7.32
C VAL A 22 -2.76 -2.07 8.44
N ALA A 23 -2.16 -2.28 9.62
CA ALA A 23 -2.91 -2.79 10.76
C ALA A 23 -3.92 -1.75 11.27
N VAL A 24 -5.18 -2.17 11.39
CA VAL A 24 -6.23 -1.41 12.06
C VAL A 24 -6.12 -1.65 13.56
N VAL A 25 -5.85 -0.60 14.33
CA VAL A 25 -5.73 -0.69 15.79
C VAL A 25 -7.01 -0.28 16.51
N GLY A 26 -7.97 0.34 15.81
CA GLY A 26 -9.27 0.67 16.35
C GLY A 26 -10.09 1.59 15.47
N LYS A 27 -11.25 1.99 15.99
CA LYS A 27 -12.14 3.00 15.40
C LYS A 27 -12.40 4.09 16.42
N THR A 28 -12.65 5.30 15.95
CA THR A 28 -13.01 6.44 16.79
C THR A 28 -13.93 7.40 16.04
N THR A 29 -14.23 8.54 16.66
CA THR A 29 -14.96 9.64 16.04
C THR A 29 -14.17 10.92 16.24
N VAL A 30 -13.96 11.67 15.15
CA VAL A 30 -13.27 12.96 15.17
C VAL A 30 -14.25 14.02 14.64
N HIS A 31 -14.58 15.01 15.47
CA HIS A 31 -15.58 16.04 15.14
C HIS A 31 -16.93 15.49 14.64
N GLY A 32 -17.38 14.38 15.26
CA GLY A 32 -18.64 13.71 14.87
C GLY A 32 -18.54 12.83 13.62
N GLN A 33 -17.37 12.70 13.00
CA GLN A 33 -17.15 11.85 11.83
C GLN A 33 -16.47 10.53 12.23
N PRO A 34 -16.94 9.36 11.74
CA PRO A 34 -16.26 8.09 11.93
C PRO A 34 -14.83 8.13 11.38
N ALA A 35 -13.88 7.57 12.13
CA ALA A 35 -12.48 7.50 11.76
C ALA A 35 -11.89 6.13 12.12
N ILE A 36 -10.92 5.68 11.32
CA ILE A 36 -10.14 4.48 11.57
C ILE A 36 -8.80 4.89 12.15
N ILE A 37 -8.31 4.14 13.14
CA ILE A 37 -6.98 4.30 13.69
C ILE A 37 -6.12 3.19 13.11
N PHE A 38 -5.05 3.58 12.42
CA PHE A 38 -4.03 2.68 11.91
C PHE A 38 -2.83 2.61 12.85
N GLU A 39 -2.03 1.55 12.73
CA GLU A 39 -0.67 1.55 13.26
C GLU A 39 0.13 2.74 12.70
N ARG A 40 1.13 3.20 13.46
CA ARG A 40 1.95 4.33 13.03
C ARG A 40 2.92 3.90 11.94
N CYS A 41 2.83 4.56 10.79
CA CYS A 41 3.80 4.44 9.70
C CYS A 41 4.81 5.60 9.72
N SER A 42 6.00 5.36 9.15
CA SER A 42 7.09 6.35 9.05
C SER A 42 6.93 7.31 7.87
N GLY A 43 6.14 6.92 6.86
CA GLY A 43 5.87 7.74 5.69
C GLY A 43 4.91 7.07 4.73
N SER A 44 4.81 7.63 3.52
CA SER A 44 3.97 7.15 2.43
C SER A 44 4.72 7.18 1.10
N SER A 45 4.17 6.52 0.08
CA SER A 45 4.72 6.61 -1.29
C SER A 45 4.70 8.03 -1.85
N ALA A 46 3.79 8.90 -1.37
CA ALA A 46 3.71 10.30 -1.80
C ALA A 46 4.87 11.16 -1.28
N ASP A 47 5.54 10.73 -0.21
CA ASP A 47 6.75 11.36 0.31
C ASP A 47 7.99 10.98 -0.52
N ILE A 48 7.95 9.81 -1.16
CA ILE A 48 9.04 9.23 -1.95
C ILE A 48 8.95 9.61 -3.42
N VAL A 49 7.74 9.62 -3.99
CA VAL A 49 7.51 9.77 -5.42
C VAL A 49 6.77 11.07 -5.72
N ARG A 50 7.35 11.88 -6.61
CA ARG A 50 6.71 13.08 -7.17
C ARG A 50 6.88 13.09 -8.68
N ASN A 51 5.80 13.36 -9.42
CA ASN A 51 5.81 13.41 -10.90
C ASN A 51 6.45 12.18 -11.56
N ARG A 52 6.19 10.98 -11.01
CA ARG A 52 6.78 9.69 -11.47
C ARG A 52 8.30 9.62 -11.35
N SER A 53 8.89 10.37 -10.44
CA SER A 53 10.31 10.28 -10.08
C SER A 53 10.47 10.10 -8.58
N VAL A 54 11.46 9.31 -8.19
CA VAL A 54 11.81 9.10 -6.78
C VAL A 54 12.66 10.27 -6.33
N ILE A 55 12.21 10.98 -5.30
CA ILE A 55 12.84 12.18 -4.75
C ILE A 55 13.45 11.96 -3.36
N ASP A 56 13.03 10.93 -2.64
CA ASP A 56 13.57 10.55 -1.33
C ASP A 56 13.42 9.04 -1.15
N ASP A 57 14.54 8.32 -1.14
CA ASP A 57 14.57 6.87 -0.97
C ASP A 57 14.96 6.44 0.45
N ARG A 58 15.09 7.37 1.41
CA ARG A 58 15.69 7.09 2.73
C ARG A 58 14.95 5.99 3.49
N LEU A 59 13.63 5.91 3.33
CA LEU A 59 12.78 4.90 3.96
C LEU A 59 12.78 3.54 3.24
N LEU A 60 13.32 3.46 2.01
CA LEU A 60 13.38 2.22 1.24
C LEU A 60 14.52 1.32 1.72
N ASN A 61 14.26 0.02 1.82
CA ASN A 61 15.25 -0.99 2.22
C ASN A 61 14.84 -2.40 1.74
N GLU A 62 15.47 -3.43 2.30
CA GLU A 62 15.17 -4.83 2.00
C GLU A 62 13.70 -5.21 2.22
N ALA A 63 13.08 -4.71 3.30
CA ALA A 63 11.68 -4.97 3.61
C ALA A 63 10.76 -4.32 2.55
N SER A 64 11.17 -3.18 1.99
CA SER A 64 10.46 -2.55 0.88
C SER A 64 10.50 -3.43 -0.36
N VAL A 65 11.67 -3.99 -0.73
CA VAL A 65 11.78 -4.91 -1.88
C VAL A 65 10.86 -6.12 -1.69
N ALA A 66 10.91 -6.75 -0.52
CA ALA A 66 10.11 -7.93 -0.22
C ALA A 66 8.60 -7.65 -0.31
N SER A 67 8.14 -6.57 0.33
CA SER A 67 6.72 -6.19 0.34
C SER A 67 6.22 -5.70 -1.01
N LEU A 68 6.96 -4.85 -1.73
CA LEU A 68 6.59 -4.38 -3.07
C LEU A 68 6.54 -5.53 -4.09
N SER A 69 7.52 -6.44 -4.03
CA SER A 69 7.52 -7.65 -4.87
C SER A 69 6.29 -8.52 -4.58
N ARG A 70 5.94 -8.67 -3.31
CA ARG A 70 4.74 -9.40 -2.87
C ARG A 70 3.46 -8.73 -3.38
N ILE A 71 3.32 -7.43 -3.21
CA ILE A 71 2.16 -6.64 -3.69
C ILE A 71 2.01 -6.82 -5.20
N ARG A 72 3.09 -6.60 -5.94
CA ARG A 72 3.12 -6.74 -7.40
C ARG A 72 2.70 -8.13 -7.85
N ALA A 73 3.31 -9.18 -7.27
CA ALA A 73 3.01 -10.56 -7.63
C ALA A 73 1.55 -10.89 -7.38
N VAL A 74 1.03 -10.60 -6.17
CA VAL A 74 -0.35 -10.92 -5.82
C VAL A 74 -1.35 -10.17 -6.71
N MET A 75 -1.16 -8.87 -6.95
CA MET A 75 -2.08 -8.09 -7.78
C MET A 75 -2.13 -8.55 -9.25
N LEU A 76 -1.04 -9.12 -9.78
CA LEU A 76 -0.96 -9.60 -11.16
C LEU A 76 -1.37 -11.07 -11.31
N GLU A 77 -0.94 -11.94 -10.40
CA GLU A 77 -1.24 -13.39 -10.43
C GLU A 77 -2.66 -13.69 -9.99
N THR A 78 -3.16 -12.94 -9.01
CA THR A 78 -4.56 -12.96 -8.59
C THR A 78 -5.13 -11.59 -8.93
N PRO A 79 -5.71 -11.38 -10.13
CA PRO A 79 -6.11 -10.07 -10.60
C PRO A 79 -7.01 -9.38 -9.57
N ILE A 80 -6.46 -8.36 -8.91
CA ILE A 80 -7.16 -7.53 -7.92
C ILE A 80 -6.93 -6.08 -8.31
N ALA A 81 -8.01 -5.39 -8.62
CA ALA A 81 -8.00 -3.95 -8.84
C ALA A 81 -8.37 -3.22 -7.54
N VAL A 82 -7.65 -2.15 -7.23
CA VAL A 82 -7.94 -1.26 -6.10
C VAL A 82 -8.30 0.13 -6.65
N GLY A 83 -9.34 0.76 -6.12
CA GLY A 83 -9.87 2.04 -6.63
C GLY A 83 -8.88 3.19 -6.54
N ARG A 84 -8.12 3.23 -5.44
CA ARG A 84 -6.97 4.10 -5.23
C ARG A 84 -5.91 3.33 -4.47
N LEU A 85 -4.71 3.28 -5.01
CA LEU A 85 -3.57 2.65 -4.35
C LEU A 85 -2.88 3.66 -3.42
N ASN A 86 -3.21 3.61 -2.13
CA ASN A 86 -2.46 4.33 -1.09
C ASN A 86 -1.47 3.37 -0.42
N LEU A 87 -0.18 3.74 -0.45
CA LEU A 87 0.90 2.94 0.14
C LEU A 87 1.53 3.69 1.31
N LEU A 88 1.60 3.02 2.45
CA LEU A 88 2.31 3.49 3.64
C LEU A 88 3.58 2.68 3.85
N ILE A 89 4.53 3.27 4.56
CA ILE A 89 5.84 2.65 4.85
C ILE A 89 5.97 2.51 6.37
N ARG A 90 6.04 1.27 6.83
CA ARG A 90 6.21 0.94 8.25
C ARG A 90 7.62 1.33 8.74
N PRO A 91 7.84 1.41 10.07
CA PRO A 91 9.15 1.76 10.63
C PRO A 91 10.30 0.83 10.23
N ASP A 92 10.00 -0.41 9.89
CA ASP A 92 10.96 -1.40 9.38
C ASP A 92 11.23 -1.27 7.86
N GLY A 93 10.55 -0.34 7.17
CA GLY A 93 10.64 -0.12 5.72
C GLY A 93 9.68 -0.98 4.89
N ALA A 94 8.87 -1.85 5.49
CA ALA A 94 7.87 -2.61 4.76
C ALA A 94 6.77 -1.69 4.20
N VAL A 95 6.36 -1.92 2.95
CA VAL A 95 5.29 -1.20 2.29
C VAL A 95 3.97 -1.94 2.49
N VAL A 96 2.92 -1.21 2.87
CA VAL A 96 1.58 -1.76 3.13
C VAL A 96 0.50 -0.94 2.41
N LEU A 97 -0.58 -1.60 2.00
CA LEU A 97 -1.76 -0.93 1.45
C LEU A 97 -2.60 -0.29 2.57
N SER A 98 -3.17 0.88 2.30
CA SER A 98 -4.04 1.61 3.21
C SER A 98 -5.21 2.25 2.44
N ASP A 99 -6.26 2.67 3.16
CA ASP A 99 -7.36 3.51 2.65
C ASP A 99 -7.84 3.18 1.21
N PRO A 100 -8.29 1.93 0.95
CA PRO A 100 -8.79 1.57 -0.37
C PRO A 100 -10.14 2.22 -0.63
N GLU A 101 -10.29 2.89 -1.79
CA GLU A 101 -11.59 3.43 -2.24
C GLU A 101 -12.50 2.36 -2.88
N GLY A 102 -11.97 1.17 -3.15
CA GLY A 102 -12.70 0.04 -3.74
C GLY A 102 -11.76 -1.15 -3.96
N VAL A 103 -12.30 -2.37 -3.93
CA VAL A 103 -11.58 -3.62 -4.20
C VAL A 103 -12.42 -4.48 -5.14
N TRP A 104 -11.83 -4.92 -6.26
CA TRP A 104 -12.50 -5.78 -7.24
C TRP A 104 -11.61 -6.95 -7.62
N GLU A 105 -12.01 -8.14 -7.20
CA GLU A 105 -11.38 -9.40 -7.59
C GLU A 105 -11.71 -9.77 -9.04
N GLY A 106 -10.80 -10.48 -9.70
CA GLY A 106 -10.91 -10.89 -11.10
C GLY A 106 -10.69 -9.75 -12.09
N ARG A 107 -10.33 -8.54 -11.61
CA ARG A 107 -10.02 -7.39 -12.45
C ARG A 107 -8.52 -7.09 -12.39
N PRO A 108 -7.87 -6.84 -13.54
CA PRO A 108 -6.46 -6.47 -13.54
C PRO A 108 -6.27 -5.12 -12.83
N PRO A 109 -5.15 -4.93 -12.11
CA PRO A 109 -4.84 -3.64 -11.51
C PRO A 109 -4.63 -2.57 -12.59
N PRO A 110 -5.00 -1.30 -12.31
CA PRO A 110 -4.69 -0.18 -13.19
C PRO A 110 -3.18 -0.09 -13.49
N GLN A 111 -2.83 0.21 -14.75
CA GLN A 111 -1.43 0.20 -15.22
C GLN A 111 -0.56 1.24 -14.48
N ASP A 112 -1.12 2.38 -14.11
CA ASP A 112 -0.45 3.43 -13.35
C ASP A 112 -0.12 2.98 -11.91
N GLN A 113 -0.97 2.17 -11.29
CA GLN A 113 -0.70 1.56 -9.98
C GLN A 113 0.44 0.55 -10.06
N VAL A 114 0.44 -0.29 -11.11
CA VAL A 114 1.56 -1.22 -11.37
C VAL A 114 2.85 -0.44 -11.61
N ALA A 115 2.81 0.64 -12.39
CA ALA A 115 3.98 1.48 -12.67
C ALA A 115 4.53 2.16 -11.40
N LEU A 116 3.67 2.57 -10.47
CA LEU A 116 4.10 3.10 -9.16
C LEU A 116 4.83 2.03 -8.33
N ILE A 117 4.28 0.82 -8.28
CA ILE A 117 4.90 -0.31 -7.57
C ILE A 117 6.26 -0.64 -8.19
N ASP A 118 6.34 -0.71 -9.52
CA ASP A 118 7.57 -0.98 -10.25
C ASP A 118 8.63 0.10 -10.02
N LEU A 119 8.22 1.38 -10.02
CA LEU A 119 9.11 2.50 -9.74
C LEU A 119 9.71 2.43 -8.33
N LEU A 120 8.87 2.17 -7.32
CA LEU A 120 9.32 2.03 -5.93
C LEU A 120 10.21 0.80 -5.73
N LEU A 121 9.88 -0.31 -6.40
CA LEU A 121 10.64 -1.55 -6.33
C LEU A 121 12.03 -1.36 -6.94
N ALA A 122 12.11 -0.77 -8.14
CA ALA A 122 13.37 -0.46 -8.79
C ALA A 122 14.24 0.49 -7.96
N ALA A 123 13.63 1.50 -7.31
CA ALA A 123 14.36 2.41 -6.44
C ALA A 123 14.93 1.71 -5.20
N ALA A 124 14.13 0.86 -4.55
CA ALA A 124 14.59 0.07 -3.42
C ALA A 124 15.71 -0.90 -3.81
N GLN A 125 15.62 -1.54 -4.98
CA GLN A 125 16.66 -2.43 -5.51
C GLN A 125 17.95 -1.66 -5.85
N ALA A 126 17.85 -0.52 -6.53
CA ALA A 126 18.99 0.33 -6.88
C ALA A 126 19.73 0.82 -5.63
N LYS A 127 19.00 1.26 -4.60
CA LYS A 127 19.58 1.67 -3.30
C LYS A 127 20.38 0.54 -2.64
N LEU A 128 20.00 -0.71 -2.85
CA LEU A 128 20.69 -1.90 -2.33
C LEU A 128 21.80 -2.42 -3.25
N GLY A 129 22.09 -1.74 -4.37
CA GLY A 129 23.09 -2.18 -5.35
C GLY A 129 22.66 -3.40 -6.17
N ARG A 130 21.34 -3.63 -6.31
CA ARG A 130 20.76 -4.71 -7.11
C ARG A 130 20.17 -4.07 -8.37
N SER A 131 20.88 -4.13 -9.48
CA SER A 131 20.46 -3.60 -10.79
C SER A 131 20.58 -4.67 -11.86
#